data_AF-A0A6A5GEC5-F1
#
_entry.id   AF-A0A6A5GEC5-F1
#
_cell.length_a   1.000
_cell.length_b   1.000
_cell.length_c   1.000
_cell.angle_alpha   90.00
_cell.angle_beta   90.00
_cell.angle_gamma   90.00
#
_symmetry.space_group_name_H-M   'P 1'
#
loop_
_entity.id
_entity.type
_entity.pdbx_description
1 polymer ?
#
loop_
_entity_poly.entity_id
_entity_poly.type
_entity_poly.pdbx_seq_one_letter_code
_entity_poly.pdbx_strand_id
1 'polypeptide(L)'
;MSASNSAPRRVIISCIFLSVFLNFYLYHDRSILEVNCIIDSETLINFTKNHENRLEHASRIKKSVDRTVPQCVKTTNFPTTKTLQIRLYAFPIGNKLFELISLLGIASILQRTPTIDVVKPEYVTTFVKSIQPIFPKLLDQYDLRILPPNSTISMKANDNACCKFDDPKKLLNVTVEHLYLHGNYFQSYKYFDHLRSKIREWLAPTNLATSLAGMLFPQNLRGSFVVCPHVRRGDFKTDGVHEPSDATFTRSAVDFLVNQYKQSHKQITVAVLGNDQQFAYTIFQDKFGNSSSPIPNSYNFTIPTNSPTYQVLVSPSFTPELDLAFSRSFCDATLITAPSSTFGWWLSYLSKPSSVTYYRNIRETNDKVANEMIDEDFFLPNWIKLQTGENGVIIKVK
;
A
#
# COMPACT_ATOMS: atom_id res chain seq x y z
N MET A 1 -21.38 10.38 -55.86
CA MET A 1 -21.90 9.20 -55.15
C MET A 1 -20.88 8.79 -54.10
N SER A 2 -21.24 8.94 -52.83
CA SER A 2 -20.39 8.73 -51.66
C SER A 2 -20.67 7.40 -50.96
N ALA A 3 -19.65 6.92 -50.22
CA ALA A 3 -19.70 5.95 -49.12
C ALA A 3 -19.81 4.46 -49.53
N SER A 4 -19.21 3.47 -48.84
CA SER A 4 -18.50 3.46 -47.55
C SER A 4 -17.55 2.25 -47.48
N ASN A 5 -16.35 2.45 -46.92
CA ASN A 5 -15.52 1.38 -46.34
C ASN A 5 -15.82 1.32 -44.84
N SER A 6 -16.24 0.16 -44.33
CA SER A 6 -16.51 -0.09 -42.91
C SER A 6 -15.31 -0.76 -42.23
N ALA A 7 -14.64 -0.01 -41.35
CA ALA A 7 -13.68 -0.51 -40.37
C ALA A 7 -14.42 -0.97 -39.08
N PRO A 8 -13.84 -1.85 -38.24
CA PRO A 8 -14.53 -2.48 -37.13
C PRO A 8 -14.72 -1.51 -35.94
N ARG A 9 -15.92 -0.98 -35.80
CA ARG A 9 -16.34 -0.04 -34.73
C ARG A 9 -16.64 -0.68 -33.36
N ARG A 10 -16.28 -1.95 -33.11
CA ARG A 10 -16.80 -2.69 -31.93
C ARG A 10 -15.94 -2.69 -30.65
N VAL A 11 -14.71 -2.17 -30.65
CA VAL A 11 -13.84 -2.24 -29.45
C VAL A 11 -13.75 -0.92 -28.67
N ILE A 12 -13.97 0.24 -29.30
CA ILE A 12 -13.79 1.55 -28.64
C ILE A 12 -15.04 1.98 -27.85
N ILE A 13 -16.22 1.47 -28.21
CA ILE A 13 -17.49 1.86 -27.57
C ILE A 13 -17.63 1.23 -26.18
N SER A 14 -17.02 0.07 -25.91
CA SER A 14 -17.15 -0.61 -24.62
C SER A 14 -16.42 0.09 -23.46
N CYS A 15 -15.29 0.78 -23.72
CA CYS A 15 -14.53 1.46 -22.66
C CYS A 15 -15.13 2.83 -22.29
N ILE A 16 -15.77 3.52 -23.23
CA ILE A 16 -16.40 4.82 -22.99
C ILE A 16 -17.73 4.63 -22.24
N PHE A 17 -18.52 3.62 -22.59
CA PHE A 17 -19.73 3.30 -21.83
C PHE A 17 -19.42 2.85 -20.40
N LEU A 18 -18.33 2.09 -20.17
CA LEU A 18 -17.93 1.70 -18.82
C LEU A 18 -17.49 2.91 -17.99
N SER A 19 -16.74 3.88 -18.53
CA SER A 19 -16.31 5.07 -17.77
C SER A 19 -17.46 6.05 -17.49
N VAL A 20 -18.42 6.17 -18.42
CA VAL A 20 -19.62 7.01 -18.24
C VAL A 20 -20.58 6.37 -17.23
N PHE A 21 -20.80 5.04 -17.28
CA PHE A 21 -21.59 4.36 -16.27
C PHE A 21 -20.89 4.30 -14.91
N LEU A 22 -19.55 4.18 -14.86
CA LEU A 22 -18.81 4.27 -13.60
C LEU A 22 -18.96 5.66 -12.98
N ASN A 23 -18.83 6.73 -13.77
CA ASN A 23 -19.06 8.10 -13.29
C ASN A 23 -20.54 8.34 -12.92
N PHE A 24 -21.50 7.80 -13.67
CA PHE A 24 -22.92 7.95 -13.37
C PHE A 24 -23.34 7.16 -12.13
N TYR A 25 -22.77 5.96 -11.91
CA TYR A 25 -22.98 5.14 -10.72
C TYR A 25 -22.29 5.77 -9.49
N LEU A 26 -21.07 6.29 -9.63
CA LEU A 26 -20.38 7.06 -8.58
C LEU A 26 -21.14 8.34 -8.21
N TYR A 27 -21.89 8.93 -9.14
CA TYR A 27 -22.67 10.16 -8.91
C TYR A 27 -24.05 9.89 -8.28
N HIS A 28 -24.69 8.75 -8.61
CA HIS A 28 -26.06 8.46 -8.18
C HIS A 28 -26.19 7.44 -7.03
N ASP A 29 -25.17 6.63 -6.74
CA ASP A 29 -25.22 5.66 -5.62
C ASP A 29 -24.74 6.30 -4.30
N ARG A 30 -25.40 7.41 -3.92
CA ARG A 30 -25.48 7.86 -2.51
C ARG A 30 -26.44 6.96 -1.71
N SER A 31 -26.50 5.67 -2.03
CA SER A 31 -27.26 4.69 -1.25
C SER A 31 -26.48 4.38 0.03
N ILE A 32 -26.87 5.05 1.11
CA ILE A 32 -26.89 4.52 2.48
C ILE A 32 -25.61 3.75 2.84
N LEU A 33 -24.49 4.46 2.76
CA LEU A 33 -23.30 4.13 3.52
C LEU A 33 -23.64 4.50 4.97
N GLU A 34 -23.89 3.51 5.83
CA GLU A 34 -23.86 3.70 7.30
C GLU A 34 -22.41 4.03 7.71
N VAL A 35 -21.95 5.21 7.31
CA VAL A 35 -20.69 5.78 7.81
C VAL A 35 -21.09 6.71 8.92
N ASN A 36 -20.94 6.22 10.15
CA ASN A 36 -21.27 6.98 11.35
C ASN A 36 -20.49 8.29 11.50
N CYS A 37 -19.48 8.57 10.67
CA CYS A 37 -19.08 9.92 10.28
C CYS A 37 -18.06 9.87 9.13
N ILE A 38 -18.37 10.35 7.92
CA ILE A 38 -17.31 10.81 7.03
C ILE A 38 -16.93 12.18 7.60
N ILE A 39 -15.76 12.31 8.23
CA ILE A 39 -15.23 13.64 8.54
C ILE A 39 -15.32 14.44 7.24
N ASP A 40 -16.09 15.52 7.24
CA ASP A 40 -16.12 16.44 6.12
C ASP A 40 -14.70 16.99 5.96
N SER A 41 -14.00 16.41 4.99
CA SER A 41 -12.59 16.64 4.75
C SER A 41 -12.30 18.12 4.53
N GLU A 42 -13.22 18.83 3.88
CA GLU A 42 -13.10 20.25 3.62
C GLU A 42 -13.28 21.04 4.91
N THR A 43 -14.28 20.71 5.73
CA THR A 43 -14.47 21.33 7.04
C THR A 43 -13.25 21.12 7.96
N LEU A 44 -12.71 19.90 8.09
CA LEU A 44 -11.56 19.67 8.97
C LEU A 44 -10.29 20.35 8.45
N ILE A 45 -10.05 20.35 7.13
CA ILE A 45 -8.91 21.04 6.53
C ILE A 45 -9.05 22.56 6.66
N ASN A 46 -10.24 23.10 6.42
CA ASN A 46 -10.52 24.53 6.57
C ASN A 46 -10.39 24.96 8.04
N PHE A 47 -10.90 24.15 8.97
CA PHE A 47 -10.70 24.35 10.40
C PHE A 47 -9.21 24.40 10.73
N THR A 48 -8.43 23.41 10.27
CA THR A 48 -6.98 23.32 10.51
C THR A 48 -6.25 24.58 10.02
N LYS A 49 -6.46 24.97 8.77
CA LYS A 49 -5.83 26.17 8.18
C LYS A 49 -6.23 27.45 8.90
N ASN A 50 -7.52 27.59 9.23
CA ASN A 50 -8.00 28.76 9.96
C ASN A 50 -7.46 28.80 11.39
N HIS A 51 -7.30 27.64 12.04
CA HIS A 51 -6.77 27.55 13.40
C HIS A 51 -5.28 27.88 13.44
N GLU A 52 -4.48 27.37 12.50
CA GLU A 52 -3.06 27.72 12.35
C GLU A 52 -2.86 29.24 12.20
N ASN A 53 -3.61 29.87 11.28
CA ASN A 53 -3.62 31.32 11.11
C ASN A 53 -4.02 32.07 12.39
N ARG A 54 -5.00 31.54 13.14
CA ARG A 54 -5.44 32.12 14.43
C ARG A 54 -4.39 31.94 15.52
N LEU A 55 -3.66 30.82 15.55
CA LEU A 55 -2.55 30.59 16.49
C LEU A 55 -1.38 31.52 16.20
N GLU A 56 -1.01 31.70 14.93
CA GLU A 56 0.00 32.70 14.54
C GLU A 56 -0.41 34.11 14.99
N HIS A 57 -1.66 34.50 14.73
CA HIS A 57 -2.17 35.80 15.13
C HIS A 57 -2.25 35.95 16.66
N ALA A 58 -2.76 34.93 17.36
CA ALA A 58 -2.90 34.90 18.81
C ALA A 58 -1.55 34.93 19.54
N SER A 59 -0.51 34.30 18.97
CA SER A 59 0.86 34.39 19.50
C SER A 59 1.38 35.83 19.50
N ARG A 60 1.01 36.62 18.48
CA ARG A 60 1.39 38.04 18.36
C ARG A 60 0.63 38.93 19.35
N ILE A 61 -0.60 38.56 19.74
CA ILE A 61 -1.48 39.38 20.59
C ILE A 61 -1.75 38.82 21.99
N LYS A 62 -1.09 37.71 22.38
CA LYS A 62 -1.26 37.01 23.67
C LYS A 62 -2.73 36.71 24.06
N LYS A 63 -3.57 36.28 23.10
CA LYS A 63 -4.97 35.88 23.38
C LYS A 63 -5.15 34.35 23.36
N SER A 64 -6.12 33.85 24.12
CA SER A 64 -6.52 32.44 24.08
C SER A 64 -7.37 32.13 22.83
N VAL A 65 -7.10 31.00 22.18
CA VAL A 65 -7.88 30.49 21.03
C VAL A 65 -8.69 29.27 21.49
N ASP A 66 -9.93 29.17 21.02
CA ASP A 66 -10.78 27.98 21.20
C ASP A 66 -10.10 26.72 20.65
N ARG A 67 -10.19 25.61 21.40
CA ARG A 67 -9.47 24.36 21.15
C ARG A 67 -10.40 23.18 20.87
N THR A 68 -11.69 23.40 20.69
CA THR A 68 -12.62 22.32 20.37
C THR A 68 -12.51 21.92 18.90
N VAL A 69 -12.24 20.64 18.63
CA VAL A 69 -12.29 20.06 17.28
C VAL A 69 -13.77 19.85 16.89
N PRO A 70 -14.17 20.04 15.61
CA PRO A 70 -15.54 19.82 15.18
C PRO A 70 -16.12 18.46 15.60
N GLN A 71 -17.40 18.45 15.97
CA GLN A 71 -18.14 17.33 16.61
C GLN A 71 -18.28 16.06 15.75
N CYS A 72 -17.87 16.11 14.47
CA CYS A 72 -17.82 14.95 13.57
C CYS A 72 -16.68 13.97 13.89
N VAL A 73 -15.74 14.34 14.74
CA VAL A 73 -14.74 13.41 15.27
C VAL A 73 -15.36 12.65 16.44
N LYS A 74 -15.65 11.36 16.24
CA LYS A 74 -15.99 10.47 17.37
C LYS A 74 -14.89 10.59 18.41
N THR A 75 -15.24 11.08 19.59
CA THR A 75 -14.36 11.01 20.76
C THR A 75 -14.32 9.55 21.18
N THR A 76 -13.33 8.82 20.69
CA THR A 76 -13.00 7.51 21.21
C THR A 76 -12.52 7.70 22.65
N ASN A 77 -13.20 7.06 23.59
CA ASN A 77 -12.80 7.10 25.00
C ASN A 77 -11.52 6.26 25.16
N PHE A 78 -10.38 6.91 25.03
CA PHE A 78 -9.09 6.28 25.32
C PHE A 78 -8.89 6.16 26.83
N PRO A 79 -8.32 5.06 27.31
CA PRO A 79 -8.18 4.78 28.74
C PRO A 79 -7.13 5.65 29.44
N THR A 80 -6.36 6.43 28.70
CA THR A 80 -5.22 7.22 29.20
C THR A 80 -5.20 8.61 28.58
N THR A 81 -4.77 9.59 29.38
CA THR A 81 -4.51 10.96 28.91
C THR A 81 -3.15 11.09 28.25
N LYS A 82 -2.22 10.14 28.51
CA LYS A 82 -0.88 10.15 27.89
C LYS A 82 -0.99 9.87 26.40
N THR A 83 -0.45 10.77 25.59
CA THR A 83 -0.50 10.65 24.13
C THR A 83 0.85 10.25 23.55
N LEU A 84 0.79 9.69 22.34
CA LEU A 84 1.93 9.40 21.49
C LEU A 84 1.68 9.98 20.10
N GLN A 85 2.69 10.64 19.58
CA GLN A 85 2.78 11.07 18.20
C GLN A 85 4.09 10.57 17.59
N ILE A 86 4.09 10.41 16.28
CA ILE A 86 5.32 10.22 15.51
C ILE A 86 5.34 11.25 14.38
N ARG A 87 6.48 11.32 13.70
CA ARG A 87 6.61 12.03 12.44
C ARG A 87 5.77 11.36 11.33
N LEU A 88 4.86 12.11 10.69
CA LEU A 88 4.08 11.67 9.52
C LEU A 88 4.48 12.48 8.27
N TYR A 89 5.50 12.06 7.53
CA TYR A 89 5.96 12.76 6.31
C TYR A 89 6.07 11.85 5.09
N ALA A 90 5.74 10.57 5.25
CA ALA A 90 5.89 9.61 4.19
C ALA A 90 5.09 9.96 2.93
N PHE A 91 5.76 9.86 1.79
CA PHE A 91 5.16 9.59 0.49
C PHE A 91 5.95 8.42 -0.11
N PRO A 92 5.35 7.48 -0.87
CA PRO A 92 3.92 7.29 -1.22
C PRO A 92 3.11 6.51 -0.16
N ILE A 93 1.88 6.06 -0.50
CA ILE A 93 0.91 5.42 0.42
C ILE A 93 1.49 4.27 1.26
N GLY A 94 2.38 3.44 0.71
CA GLY A 94 3.00 2.34 1.45
C GLY A 94 3.80 2.83 2.66
N ASN A 95 4.55 3.91 2.51
CA ASN A 95 5.30 4.53 3.60
C ASN A 95 4.34 5.16 4.62
N LYS A 96 3.24 5.79 4.16
CA LYS A 96 2.21 6.37 5.04
C LYS A 96 1.57 5.31 5.93
N LEU A 97 1.26 4.15 5.37
CA LEU A 97 0.70 3.03 6.12
C LEU A 97 1.68 2.50 7.17
N PHE A 98 2.98 2.42 6.87
CA PHE A 98 3.97 2.06 7.88
C PHE A 98 4.00 3.03 9.04
N GLU A 99 4.10 4.34 8.78
CA GLU A 99 4.10 5.35 9.84
C GLU A 99 2.85 5.24 10.72
N LEU A 100 1.67 5.24 10.10
CA LEU A 100 0.39 5.18 10.79
C LEU A 100 0.23 3.90 11.62
N ILE A 101 0.42 2.74 11.01
CA ILE A 101 0.22 1.47 11.71
C ILE A 101 1.29 1.25 12.79
N SER A 102 2.53 1.68 12.56
CA SER A 102 3.57 1.67 13.61
C SER A 102 3.23 2.62 14.76
N LEU A 103 2.60 3.77 14.52
CA LEU A 103 2.09 4.62 15.60
C LEU A 103 1.09 3.87 16.48
N LEU A 104 0.12 3.15 15.90
CA LEU A 104 -0.85 2.35 16.66
C LEU A 104 -0.15 1.25 17.47
N GLY A 105 0.79 0.55 16.84
CA GLY A 105 1.54 -0.53 17.48
C GLY A 105 2.40 -0.05 18.64
N ILE A 106 3.19 1.01 18.44
CA ILE A 106 4.04 1.62 19.46
C ILE A 106 3.18 2.21 20.59
N ALA A 107 2.09 2.90 20.27
CA ALA A 107 1.17 3.46 21.26
C ALA A 107 0.59 2.35 22.14
N SER A 108 0.19 1.23 21.54
CA SER A 108 -0.29 0.05 22.26
C SER A 108 0.78 -0.54 23.19
N ILE A 109 2.04 -0.62 22.76
CA ILE A 109 3.14 -1.14 23.60
C ILE A 109 3.42 -0.19 24.77
N LEU A 110 3.42 1.11 24.51
CA LEU A 110 3.71 2.14 25.51
C LEU A 110 2.52 2.53 26.38
N GLN A 111 1.35 1.91 26.17
CA GLN A 111 0.10 2.25 26.87
C GLN A 111 -0.25 3.74 26.75
N ARG A 112 -0.13 4.27 25.53
CA ARG A 112 -0.43 5.67 25.18
C ARG A 112 -1.54 5.72 24.15
N THR A 113 -2.21 6.86 24.08
CA THR A 113 -3.20 7.17 23.06
C THR A 113 -2.51 7.59 21.77
N PRO A 114 -2.73 6.92 20.62
CA PRO A 114 -2.19 7.33 19.33
C PRO A 114 -2.91 8.61 18.86
N THR A 115 -2.19 9.72 18.85
CA THR A 115 -2.77 11.05 18.61
C THR A 115 -2.26 11.64 17.30
N ILE A 116 -3.15 12.30 16.55
CA ILE A 116 -2.82 13.15 15.41
C ILE A 116 -3.15 14.59 15.82
N ASP A 117 -2.12 15.43 15.90
CA ASP A 117 -2.30 16.86 16.16
C ASP A 117 -2.90 17.54 14.93
N VAL A 118 -4.15 17.98 15.06
CA VAL A 118 -4.91 18.57 13.95
C VAL A 118 -4.44 19.96 13.57
N VAL A 119 -3.58 20.60 14.36
CA VAL A 119 -3.00 21.90 13.98
C VAL A 119 -1.91 21.79 12.92
N LYS A 120 -1.52 20.56 12.53
CA LYS A 120 -0.55 20.28 11.46
C LYS A 120 -1.27 19.89 10.17
N PRO A 121 -1.43 20.82 9.20
CA PRO A 121 -2.22 20.59 7.99
C PRO A 121 -1.75 19.39 7.16
N GLU A 122 -0.46 19.09 7.18
CA GLU A 122 0.13 17.98 6.44
C GLU A 122 -0.30 16.61 6.98
N TYR A 123 -0.53 16.49 8.30
CA TYR A 123 -0.96 15.25 8.93
C TYR A 123 -2.44 15.00 8.65
N VAL A 124 -3.27 16.04 8.81
CA VAL A 124 -4.69 16.00 8.47
C VAL A 124 -4.87 15.67 6.99
N THR A 125 -4.13 16.33 6.10
CA THR A 125 -4.18 16.07 4.65
C THR A 125 -3.80 14.63 4.32
N THR A 126 -2.73 14.11 4.94
CA THR A 126 -2.31 12.72 4.75
C THR A 126 -3.43 11.75 5.14
N PHE A 127 -4.04 11.96 6.30
CA PHE A 127 -5.02 11.04 6.84
C PHE A 127 -6.36 11.12 6.09
N VAL A 128 -6.88 12.32 5.90
CA VAL A 128 -8.21 12.55 5.33
C VAL A 128 -8.24 12.39 3.82
N LYS A 129 -7.23 12.89 3.09
CA LYS A 129 -7.25 12.84 1.62
C LYS A 129 -6.61 11.58 1.04
N SER A 130 -5.59 11.02 1.68
CA SER A 130 -4.86 9.88 1.11
C SER A 130 -5.26 8.53 1.70
N ILE A 131 -5.73 8.47 2.94
CA ILE A 131 -5.89 7.20 3.67
C ILE A 131 -7.36 6.87 3.92
N GLN A 132 -8.14 7.82 4.48
CA GLN A 132 -9.56 7.63 4.81
C GLN A 132 -10.42 7.12 3.63
N PRO A 133 -10.25 7.60 2.38
CA PRO A 133 -11.07 7.11 1.27
C PRO A 133 -10.87 5.61 0.98
N ILE A 134 -9.67 5.10 1.26
CA ILE A 134 -9.27 3.72 0.99
C ILE A 134 -9.56 2.83 2.22
N PHE A 135 -9.32 3.36 3.42
CA PHE A 135 -9.40 2.66 4.70
C PHE A 135 -10.19 3.47 5.74
N PRO A 136 -11.53 3.57 5.59
CA PRO A 136 -12.34 4.45 6.43
C PRO A 136 -12.28 4.06 7.92
N LYS A 137 -12.18 2.77 8.23
CA LYS A 137 -12.13 2.25 9.61
C LYS A 137 -10.83 2.62 10.36
N LEU A 138 -9.76 2.93 9.63
CA LEU A 138 -8.48 3.25 10.25
C LEU A 138 -8.55 4.57 11.02
N LEU A 139 -9.40 5.50 10.56
CA LEU A 139 -9.56 6.82 11.16
C LEU A 139 -9.99 6.74 12.63
N ASP A 140 -10.93 5.84 12.92
CA ASP A 140 -11.49 5.64 14.26
C ASP A 140 -10.46 5.16 15.30
N GLN A 141 -9.25 4.77 14.85
CA GLN A 141 -8.20 4.27 15.74
C GLN A 141 -7.30 5.37 16.29
N TYR A 142 -7.51 6.62 15.87
CA TYR A 142 -6.67 7.75 16.26
C TYR A 142 -7.49 8.81 16.98
N ASP A 143 -6.82 9.42 17.94
CA ASP A 143 -7.29 10.59 18.63
C ASP A 143 -6.89 11.86 17.87
N LEU A 144 -7.85 12.50 17.23
CA LEU A 144 -7.66 13.79 16.55
C LEU A 144 -7.95 14.92 17.54
N ARG A 145 -6.91 15.60 18.03
CA ARG A 145 -7.07 16.71 18.98
C ARG A 145 -6.06 17.83 18.74
N ILE A 146 -6.37 19.00 19.30
CA ILE A 146 -5.43 20.13 19.37
C ILE A 146 -4.57 19.95 20.61
N LEU A 147 -3.26 19.83 20.43
CA LEU A 147 -2.33 19.77 21.55
C LEU A 147 -1.88 21.18 21.95
N PRO A 148 -1.67 21.45 23.26
CA PRO A 148 -1.15 22.75 23.68
C PRO A 148 0.25 23.00 23.11
N PRO A 149 0.57 24.25 22.68
CA PRO A 149 1.92 24.59 22.24
C PRO A 149 2.96 24.23 23.31
N ASN A 150 4.11 23.70 22.88
CA ASN A 150 5.24 23.32 23.75
C ASN A 150 4.92 22.26 24.84
N SER A 151 3.77 21.59 24.79
CA SER A 151 3.41 20.53 25.74
C SER A 151 4.00 19.16 25.38
N THR A 152 4.55 19.04 24.17
CA THR A 152 5.06 17.80 23.62
C THR A 152 6.56 17.68 23.85
N ILE A 153 6.99 16.56 24.44
CA ILE A 153 8.40 16.24 24.63
C ILE A 153 8.85 15.31 23.51
N SER A 154 9.88 15.74 22.77
CA SER A 154 10.46 14.98 21.67
C SER A 154 11.55 14.04 22.15
N MET A 155 11.49 12.78 21.73
CA MET A 155 12.53 11.78 21.93
C MET A 155 12.92 11.16 20.60
N LYS A 156 14.20 10.82 20.43
CA LYS A 156 14.68 10.14 19.23
C LYS A 156 14.22 8.68 19.22
N ALA A 157 13.75 8.23 18.06
CA ALA A 157 13.46 6.83 17.76
C ALA A 157 13.90 6.56 16.31
N ASN A 158 14.57 5.46 16.03
CA ASN A 158 15.00 5.03 14.68
C ASN A 158 15.15 6.16 13.61
N ASP A 159 16.17 7.02 13.75
CA ASP A 159 16.38 8.18 12.87
C ASP A 159 17.30 7.91 11.66
N ASN A 160 18.11 6.85 11.71
CA ASN A 160 19.20 6.62 10.74
C ASN A 160 18.95 5.53 9.69
N ALA A 161 17.81 4.83 9.72
CA ALA A 161 17.51 3.78 8.77
C ALA A 161 16.00 3.60 8.57
N CYS A 162 15.54 3.38 7.34
CA CYS A 162 14.12 3.16 7.07
C CYS A 162 13.53 1.90 7.75
N CYS A 163 14.35 0.85 7.84
CA CYS A 163 13.88 -0.53 7.83
C CYS A 163 14.58 -1.38 8.90
N LYS A 164 14.76 -0.78 10.09
CA LYS A 164 15.29 -1.42 11.30
C LYS A 164 14.30 -1.29 12.45
N PHE A 165 14.23 -2.31 13.29
CA PHE A 165 13.39 -2.29 14.47
C PHE A 165 14.13 -1.65 15.64
N ASP A 166 13.52 -0.62 16.22
CA ASP A 166 13.98 0.06 17.43
C ASP A 166 12.96 -0.18 18.54
N ASP A 167 13.25 -1.11 19.45
CA ASP A 167 12.26 -1.61 20.42
C ASP A 167 11.69 -0.45 21.27
N PRO A 168 10.39 -0.13 21.13
CA PRO A 168 9.79 0.99 21.85
C PRO A 168 9.77 0.75 23.36
N LYS A 169 9.92 -0.49 23.85
CA LYS A 169 9.93 -0.79 25.30
C LYS A 169 10.96 -0.01 26.10
N LYS A 170 12.04 0.48 25.45
CA LYS A 170 13.01 1.41 26.07
C LYS A 170 12.36 2.70 26.62
N LEU A 171 11.16 3.03 26.18
CA LEU A 171 10.41 4.23 26.57
C LEU A 171 9.27 3.96 27.56
N LEU A 172 9.11 2.73 28.08
CA LEU A 172 8.02 2.40 29.04
C LEU A 172 8.05 3.26 30.31
N ASN A 173 9.25 3.61 30.78
CA ASN A 173 9.43 4.40 32.01
C ASN A 173 9.31 5.91 31.77
N VAL A 174 9.05 6.35 30.54
CA VAL A 174 8.90 7.77 30.21
C VAL A 174 7.53 8.26 30.71
N THR A 175 7.53 9.17 31.67
CA THR A 175 6.32 9.65 32.36
C THR A 175 5.63 10.84 31.70
N VAL A 176 6.26 11.47 30.71
CA VAL A 176 5.75 12.69 30.04
C VAL A 176 4.34 12.48 29.50
N GLU A 177 3.51 13.52 29.56
CA GLU A 177 2.11 13.44 29.14
C GLU A 177 2.00 13.27 27.61
N HIS A 178 2.58 14.20 26.84
CA HIS A 178 2.57 14.15 25.38
C HIS A 178 3.96 13.81 24.84
N LEU A 179 4.10 12.61 24.29
CA LEU A 179 5.36 12.13 23.74
C LEU A 179 5.35 12.22 22.21
N TYR A 180 6.43 12.75 21.63
CA TYR A 180 6.67 12.73 20.20
C TYR A 180 7.94 11.95 19.89
N LEU A 181 7.82 10.93 19.03
CA LEU A 181 8.95 10.15 18.57
C LEU A 181 9.46 10.71 17.25
N HIS A 182 10.68 11.22 17.30
CA HIS A 182 11.41 11.71 16.15
C HIS A 182 12.15 10.54 15.50
N GLY A 183 11.54 9.95 14.48
CA GLY A 183 12.08 8.86 13.66
C GLY A 183 11.60 8.91 12.22
N ASN A 184 12.17 8.04 11.39
CA ASN A 184 11.86 7.99 9.97
C ASN A 184 11.18 6.67 9.60
N TYR A 185 10.04 6.77 8.92
CA TYR A 185 9.25 5.72 8.27
C TYR A 185 8.71 4.55 9.12
N PHE A 186 9.42 4.11 10.15
CA PHE A 186 9.06 3.01 11.05
C PHE A 186 8.68 1.72 10.29
N GLN A 187 9.48 1.33 9.29
CA GLN A 187 9.17 0.20 8.41
C GLN A 187 9.63 -1.12 9.00
N SER A 188 8.97 -1.53 10.09
CA SER A 188 9.12 -2.86 10.65
C SER A 188 7.77 -3.39 11.13
N TYR A 189 7.44 -4.62 10.76
CA TYR A 189 6.21 -5.26 11.24
C TYR A 189 6.23 -5.48 12.76
N LYS A 190 7.43 -5.56 13.37
CA LYS A 190 7.60 -5.79 14.80
C LYS A 190 6.99 -4.69 15.68
N TYR A 191 6.80 -3.48 15.14
CA TYR A 191 6.09 -2.43 15.85
C TYR A 191 4.61 -2.79 16.10
N PHE A 192 4.00 -3.62 15.26
CA PHE A 192 2.55 -3.77 15.19
C PHE A 192 2.04 -5.20 14.96
N ASP A 193 2.92 -6.21 14.95
CA ASP A 193 2.55 -7.61 14.68
C ASP A 193 1.51 -8.15 15.67
N HIS A 194 1.57 -7.72 16.94
CA HIS A 194 0.57 -8.07 17.96
C HIS A 194 -0.83 -7.54 17.66
N LEU A 195 -0.97 -6.57 16.76
CA LEU A 195 -2.25 -6.02 16.31
C LEU A 195 -2.67 -6.56 14.93
N ARG A 196 -1.96 -7.54 14.36
CA ARG A 196 -2.14 -8.00 12.97
C ARG A 196 -3.59 -8.28 12.58
N SER A 197 -4.36 -8.97 13.43
CA SER A 197 -5.77 -9.26 13.15
C SER A 197 -6.60 -7.98 13.03
N LYS A 198 -6.45 -7.04 13.96
CA LYS A 198 -7.14 -5.74 13.96
C LYS A 198 -6.72 -4.87 12.78
N ILE A 199 -5.43 -4.80 12.49
CA ILE A 199 -4.90 -4.05 11.34
C ILE A 199 -5.49 -4.55 10.03
N ARG A 200 -5.60 -5.87 9.86
CA ARG A 200 -6.23 -6.44 8.67
C ARG A 200 -7.72 -6.08 8.58
N GLU A 201 -8.41 -5.83 9.68
CA GLU A 201 -9.79 -5.34 9.69
C GLU A 201 -9.86 -3.83 9.36
N TRP A 202 -9.01 -3.03 10.01
CA TRP A 202 -8.96 -1.58 9.80
C TRP A 202 -8.55 -1.20 8.38
N LEU A 203 -7.67 -2.01 7.77
CA LEU A 203 -7.22 -1.88 6.39
C LEU A 203 -8.02 -2.78 5.43
N ALA A 204 -9.27 -3.11 5.77
CA ALA A 204 -10.16 -3.73 4.81
C ALA A 204 -10.56 -2.69 3.73
N PRO A 205 -10.46 -3.04 2.44
CA PRO A 205 -10.98 -2.21 1.35
C PRO A 205 -12.48 -1.95 1.52
N THR A 206 -12.97 -0.90 0.87
CA THR A 206 -14.39 -0.61 0.80
C THR A 206 -15.16 -1.71 0.06
N ASN A 207 -16.47 -1.83 0.31
CA ASN A 207 -17.34 -2.75 -0.43
C ASN A 207 -17.32 -2.43 -1.93
N LEU A 208 -17.27 -1.13 -2.28
CA LEU A 208 -17.16 -0.68 -3.67
C LEU A 208 -15.85 -1.17 -4.31
N ALA A 209 -14.70 -0.95 -3.67
CA ALA A 209 -13.41 -1.41 -4.17
C ALA A 209 -13.37 -2.93 -4.32
N THR A 210 -13.95 -3.66 -3.37
CA THR A 210 -14.05 -5.13 -3.42
C THR A 210 -14.90 -5.60 -4.60
N SER A 211 -16.07 -4.98 -4.83
CA SER A 211 -16.94 -5.28 -5.96
C SER A 211 -16.28 -4.95 -7.30
N LEU A 212 -15.61 -3.79 -7.39
CA LEU A 212 -14.85 -3.38 -8.57
C LEU A 212 -13.73 -4.38 -8.88
N ALA A 213 -12.94 -4.76 -7.89
CA ALA A 213 -11.92 -5.80 -8.04
C ALA A 213 -12.50 -7.14 -8.52
N GLY A 214 -13.71 -7.50 -8.07
CA GLY A 214 -14.43 -8.67 -8.56
C GLY A 214 -14.78 -8.59 -10.04
N MET A 215 -15.28 -7.45 -10.52
CA MET A 215 -15.60 -7.25 -11.94
C MET A 215 -14.36 -7.32 -12.84
N LEU A 216 -13.21 -6.95 -12.29
CA LEU A 216 -11.92 -7.01 -12.95
C LEU A 216 -11.38 -8.44 -13.12
N PHE A 217 -11.93 -9.43 -12.39
CA PHE A 217 -11.50 -10.82 -12.48
C PHE A 217 -12.44 -11.66 -13.38
N PRO A 218 -11.99 -12.10 -14.58
CA PRO A 218 -12.84 -12.83 -15.53
C PRO A 218 -13.45 -14.10 -14.95
N GLN A 219 -14.75 -14.32 -15.21
CA GLN A 219 -15.52 -15.42 -14.61
C GLN A 219 -14.92 -16.80 -14.89
N ASN A 220 -14.39 -17.03 -16.09
CA ASN A 220 -13.75 -18.29 -16.48
C ASN A 220 -12.42 -18.57 -15.76
N LEU A 221 -11.86 -17.60 -15.01
CA LEU A 221 -10.61 -17.72 -14.27
C LEU A 221 -10.81 -17.78 -12.76
N ARG A 222 -12.02 -17.56 -12.25
CA ARG A 222 -12.29 -17.43 -10.80
C ARG A 222 -12.02 -18.70 -9.98
N GLY A 223 -11.92 -19.87 -10.62
CA GLY A 223 -11.54 -21.13 -9.98
C GLY A 223 -10.06 -21.48 -10.06
N SER A 224 -9.23 -20.62 -10.65
CA SER A 224 -7.78 -20.84 -10.77
C SER A 224 -7.03 -20.44 -9.50
N PHE A 225 -5.86 -21.03 -9.30
CA PHE A 225 -4.89 -20.55 -8.30
C PHE A 225 -4.21 -19.28 -8.83
N VAL A 226 -4.29 -18.18 -8.09
CA VAL A 226 -3.85 -16.86 -8.57
C VAL A 226 -2.50 -16.47 -7.96
N VAL A 227 -1.49 -16.34 -8.82
CA VAL A 227 -0.17 -15.79 -8.47
C VAL A 227 -0.16 -14.30 -8.83
N CYS A 228 0.18 -13.45 -7.88
CA CYS A 228 0.14 -12.00 -8.04
C CYS A 228 1.51 -11.37 -7.85
N PRO A 229 2.33 -11.28 -8.91
CA PRO A 229 3.54 -10.49 -8.87
C PRO A 229 3.19 -9.00 -8.80
N HIS A 230 3.82 -8.30 -7.87
CA HIS A 230 3.82 -6.85 -7.79
C HIS A 230 5.07 -6.28 -8.46
N VAL A 231 4.86 -5.49 -9.50
CA VAL A 231 5.88 -4.75 -10.25
C VAL A 231 5.90 -3.30 -9.78
N ARG A 232 7.07 -2.81 -9.41
CA ARG A 232 7.31 -1.43 -8.99
C ARG A 232 8.45 -0.85 -9.82
N ARG A 233 8.11 0.09 -10.70
CA ARG A 233 9.10 0.84 -11.48
C ARG A 233 8.85 2.34 -11.26
N GLY A 234 8.18 3.04 -12.17
CA GLY A 234 7.85 4.47 -11.99
C GLY A 234 9.03 5.31 -11.51
N ASP A 235 8.86 5.99 -10.37
CA ASP A 235 9.87 6.80 -9.68
C ASP A 235 11.15 6.03 -9.29
N PHE A 236 11.08 4.71 -9.08
CA PHE A 236 12.29 3.88 -8.83
C PHE A 236 13.24 3.90 -10.03
N LYS A 237 12.78 4.23 -11.24
CA LYS A 237 13.67 4.39 -12.40
C LYS A 237 14.55 5.65 -12.32
N THR A 238 14.16 6.63 -11.50
CA THR A 238 14.72 7.99 -11.55
C THR A 238 15.19 8.53 -10.20
N ASP A 239 14.80 7.93 -9.07
CA ASP A 239 15.14 8.44 -7.74
C ASP A 239 16.60 8.18 -7.33
N GLY A 240 17.30 7.27 -8.01
CA GLY A 240 18.71 6.95 -7.77
C GLY A 240 18.97 6.24 -6.44
N VAL A 241 17.93 5.79 -5.74
CA VAL A 241 18.01 5.09 -4.45
C VAL A 241 17.47 3.67 -4.58
N HIS A 242 16.30 3.51 -5.18
CA HIS A 242 15.63 2.21 -5.28
C HIS A 242 15.96 1.52 -6.61
N GLU A 243 15.94 0.19 -6.60
CA GLU A 243 16.05 -0.58 -7.85
C GLU A 243 14.64 -0.92 -8.36
N PRO A 244 14.28 -0.54 -9.60
CA PRO A 244 13.00 -0.91 -10.17
C PRO A 244 12.93 -2.42 -10.41
N SER A 245 11.71 -2.98 -10.44
CA SER A 245 11.48 -4.38 -10.81
C SER A 245 12.19 -4.76 -12.11
N ASP A 246 13.05 -5.78 -12.04
CA ASP A 246 13.83 -6.28 -13.18
C ASP A 246 13.01 -7.27 -14.03
N ALA A 247 13.17 -7.23 -15.35
CA ALA A 247 12.43 -8.09 -16.28
C ALA A 247 12.85 -9.56 -16.16
N THR A 248 14.15 -9.84 -16.08
CA THR A 248 14.70 -11.20 -16.04
C THR A 248 14.27 -11.92 -14.77
N PHE A 249 14.47 -11.28 -13.61
CA PHE A 249 14.03 -11.81 -12.32
C PHE A 249 12.51 -11.96 -12.28
N THR A 250 11.76 -10.91 -12.63
CA THR A 250 10.29 -10.94 -12.55
C THR A 250 9.72 -12.09 -13.37
N ARG A 251 10.20 -12.27 -14.61
CA ARG A 251 9.72 -13.35 -15.46
C ARG A 251 10.12 -14.72 -14.91
N SER A 252 11.39 -14.92 -14.56
CA SER A 252 11.90 -16.21 -14.09
C SER A 252 11.25 -16.63 -12.76
N ALA A 253 11.01 -15.68 -11.86
CA ALA A 253 10.39 -15.94 -10.56
C ALA A 253 8.90 -16.28 -10.70
N VAL A 254 8.18 -15.62 -11.62
CA VAL A 254 6.79 -16.01 -11.92
C VAL A 254 6.74 -17.42 -12.51
N ASP A 255 7.60 -17.75 -13.47
CA ASP A 255 7.66 -19.09 -14.07
C ASP A 255 7.98 -20.17 -13.02
N PHE A 256 8.92 -19.88 -12.12
CA PHE A 256 9.23 -20.74 -10.97
C PHE A 256 8.01 -20.99 -10.09
N LEU A 257 7.28 -19.95 -9.69
CA LEU A 257 6.09 -20.08 -8.85
C LEU A 257 4.96 -20.82 -9.56
N VAL A 258 4.74 -20.54 -10.85
CA VAL A 258 3.73 -21.27 -11.64
C VAL A 258 4.07 -22.75 -11.71
N ASN A 259 5.32 -23.11 -12.01
CA ASN A 259 5.76 -24.52 -12.02
C ASN A 259 5.57 -25.19 -10.67
N GLN A 260 5.86 -24.50 -9.58
CA GLN A 260 5.63 -25.02 -8.23
C GLN A 260 4.15 -25.32 -7.99
N TYR A 261 3.25 -24.38 -8.27
CA TYR A 261 1.83 -24.54 -7.95
C TYR A 261 1.06 -25.40 -8.96
N LYS A 262 1.56 -25.59 -10.18
CA LYS A 262 1.03 -26.54 -11.15
C LYS A 262 1.05 -27.99 -10.66
N GLN A 263 1.94 -28.32 -9.72
CA GLN A 263 2.01 -29.65 -9.13
C GLN A 263 0.74 -30.01 -8.34
N SER A 264 0.03 -29.01 -7.81
CA SER A 264 -1.16 -29.19 -6.97
C SER A 264 -2.42 -28.52 -7.51
N HIS A 265 -2.34 -27.71 -8.58
CA HIS A 265 -3.47 -26.99 -9.15
C HIS A 265 -3.52 -27.12 -10.66
N LYS A 266 -4.70 -27.43 -11.19
CA LYS A 266 -4.94 -27.66 -12.63
C LYS A 266 -4.83 -26.38 -13.47
N GLN A 267 -5.23 -25.25 -12.91
CA GLN A 267 -5.25 -23.96 -13.61
C GLN A 267 -4.56 -22.91 -12.74
N ILE A 268 -3.56 -22.24 -13.32
CA ILE A 268 -2.85 -21.13 -12.71
C ILE A 268 -3.14 -19.86 -13.52
N THR A 269 -3.49 -18.79 -12.84
CA THR A 269 -3.60 -17.44 -13.41
C THR A 269 -2.55 -16.54 -12.76
N VAL A 270 -1.89 -15.72 -13.55
CA VAL A 270 -0.96 -14.70 -13.08
C VAL A 270 -1.61 -13.34 -13.23
N ALA A 271 -1.88 -12.65 -12.14
CA ALA A 271 -2.40 -11.28 -12.14
C ALA A 271 -1.29 -10.30 -11.78
N VAL A 272 -0.74 -9.61 -12.79
CA VAL A 272 0.40 -8.70 -12.60
C VAL A 272 -0.12 -7.35 -12.10
N LEU A 273 0.22 -7.00 -10.88
CA LEU A 273 -0.19 -5.76 -10.21
C LEU A 273 0.97 -4.78 -10.18
N GLY A 274 0.73 -3.47 -10.24
CA GLY A 274 1.82 -2.50 -10.27
C GLY A 274 1.60 -1.27 -11.12
N ASN A 275 2.63 -0.42 -11.16
CA ASN A 275 2.53 0.93 -11.74
C ASN A 275 3.19 1.10 -13.13
N ASP A 276 3.59 0.00 -13.79
CA ASP A 276 4.20 0.03 -15.13
C ASP A 276 3.57 -1.05 -16.01
N GLN A 277 2.43 -0.70 -16.62
CA GLN A 277 1.64 -1.59 -17.45
C GLN A 277 2.39 -2.01 -18.72
N GLN A 278 3.13 -1.08 -19.33
CA GLN A 278 3.91 -1.36 -20.53
C GLN A 278 4.99 -2.39 -20.23
N PHE A 279 5.70 -2.26 -19.11
CA PHE A 279 6.63 -3.27 -18.65
C PHE A 279 5.95 -4.63 -18.47
N ALA A 280 4.86 -4.68 -17.70
CA ALA A 280 4.14 -5.92 -17.43
C ALA A 280 3.64 -6.60 -18.72
N TYR A 281 3.11 -5.84 -19.66
CA TYR A 281 2.67 -6.36 -20.96
C TYR A 281 3.84 -6.93 -21.76
N THR A 282 4.94 -6.19 -21.88
CA THR A 282 6.12 -6.63 -22.65
C THR A 282 6.73 -7.92 -22.08
N ILE A 283 6.87 -8.05 -20.75
CA ILE A 283 7.50 -9.24 -20.16
C ILE A 283 6.65 -10.52 -20.19
N PHE A 284 5.33 -10.38 -20.39
CA PHE A 284 4.38 -11.48 -20.48
C PHE A 284 3.72 -11.61 -21.85
N GLN A 285 4.27 -10.95 -22.87
CA GLN A 285 3.64 -10.87 -24.18
C GLN A 285 3.39 -12.23 -24.84
N ASP A 286 4.28 -13.20 -24.62
CA ASP A 286 4.17 -14.57 -25.12
C ASP A 286 2.99 -15.35 -24.50
N LYS A 287 2.43 -14.83 -23.40
CA LYS A 287 1.26 -15.41 -22.73
C LYS A 287 -0.06 -14.85 -23.26
N PHE A 288 -0.03 -13.83 -24.11
CA PHE A 288 -1.19 -13.35 -24.85
C PHE A 288 -1.20 -14.03 -26.22
N GLY A 289 -2.36 -14.58 -26.63
CA GLY A 289 -2.48 -15.41 -27.83
C GLY A 289 -1.91 -14.76 -29.11
N ASN A 290 -1.43 -15.60 -30.05
CA ASN A 290 -0.88 -15.29 -31.39
C ASN A 290 -0.62 -13.81 -31.69
N SER A 291 0.29 -13.16 -30.94
CA SER A 291 0.83 -11.89 -31.36
C SER A 291 1.80 -12.16 -32.50
N SER A 292 1.32 -12.02 -33.73
CA SER A 292 2.09 -12.16 -34.97
C SER A 292 3.11 -11.03 -35.20
N SER A 293 3.21 -10.10 -34.25
CA SER A 293 4.21 -9.01 -34.27
C SER A 293 5.25 -9.25 -33.17
N PRO A 294 6.53 -9.45 -33.51
CA PRO A 294 7.60 -9.40 -32.52
C PRO A 294 7.63 -8.00 -31.93
N ILE A 295 7.22 -7.86 -30.67
CA ILE A 295 7.40 -6.61 -29.94
C ILE A 295 8.89 -6.52 -29.58
N PRO A 296 9.54 -5.36 -29.79
CA PRO A 296 10.93 -5.16 -29.42
C PRO A 296 11.15 -5.53 -27.96
N ASN A 297 12.17 -6.34 -27.70
CA ASN A 297 12.64 -6.66 -26.35
C ASN A 297 13.33 -5.43 -25.73
N SER A 298 12.55 -4.40 -25.44
CA SER A 298 13.02 -3.10 -24.94
C SER A 298 13.65 -3.18 -23.55
N TYR A 299 13.45 -4.29 -22.85
CA TYR A 299 14.02 -4.55 -21.53
C TYR A 299 15.14 -5.59 -21.54
N ASN A 300 15.59 -6.03 -22.73
CA ASN A 300 16.72 -6.95 -22.93
C ASN A 300 16.68 -8.21 -22.04
N PHE A 301 15.51 -8.85 -21.90
CA PHE A 301 15.34 -10.07 -21.11
C PHE A 301 15.15 -11.30 -22.00
N THR A 302 15.47 -12.48 -21.50
CA THR A 302 15.20 -13.75 -22.19
C THR A 302 14.05 -14.49 -21.51
N ILE A 303 13.18 -15.11 -22.32
CA ILE A 303 12.15 -16.01 -21.80
C ILE A 303 12.84 -17.34 -21.47
N PRO A 304 12.66 -17.90 -20.25
CA PRO A 304 13.21 -19.20 -19.91
C PRO A 304 12.76 -20.28 -20.89
N THR A 305 13.69 -21.14 -21.34
CA THR A 305 13.43 -22.18 -22.36
C THR A 305 12.25 -23.10 -21.99
N ASN A 306 12.08 -23.37 -20.70
CA ASN A 306 11.01 -24.23 -20.17
C ASN A 306 9.89 -23.42 -19.49
N SER A 307 9.56 -22.23 -20.03
CA SER A 307 8.50 -21.38 -19.49
C SER A 307 7.13 -22.09 -19.51
N PRO A 308 6.44 -22.24 -18.37
CA PRO A 308 5.15 -22.92 -18.33
C PRO A 308 4.05 -22.18 -19.09
N THR A 309 3.03 -22.91 -19.52
CA THR A 309 1.74 -22.36 -19.97
C THR A 309 0.88 -21.88 -18.80
N TYR A 310 0.43 -20.64 -18.82
CA TYR A 310 -0.49 -20.08 -17.83
C TYR A 310 -1.20 -18.86 -18.42
N GLN A 311 -2.30 -18.45 -17.80
CA GLN A 311 -3.04 -17.26 -18.23
C GLN A 311 -2.52 -16.04 -17.49
N VAL A 312 -2.45 -14.90 -18.18
CA VAL A 312 -1.97 -13.64 -17.60
C VAL A 312 -3.07 -12.59 -17.67
N LEU A 313 -3.28 -11.90 -16.56
CA LEU A 313 -4.04 -10.68 -16.44
C LEU A 313 -3.06 -9.56 -16.11
N VAL A 314 -2.71 -8.72 -17.09
CA VAL A 314 -1.87 -7.55 -16.82
C VAL A 314 -2.77 -6.44 -16.30
N SER A 315 -2.47 -5.99 -15.07
CA SER A 315 -3.01 -4.79 -14.44
C SER A 315 -4.50 -4.60 -14.69
N PRO A 316 -5.37 -5.48 -14.17
CA PRO A 316 -6.80 -5.29 -14.42
C PRO A 316 -7.32 -4.01 -13.72
N SER A 317 -6.57 -3.42 -12.77
CA SER A 317 -6.92 -2.21 -12.03
C SER A 317 -6.01 -0.99 -12.33
N PHE A 318 -6.59 0.20 -12.18
CA PHE A 318 -6.02 1.52 -12.53
C PHE A 318 -5.58 2.35 -11.31
N THR A 319 -5.65 1.81 -10.07
CA THR A 319 -5.32 2.57 -8.85
C THR A 319 -4.76 1.69 -7.72
N PRO A 320 -4.00 2.27 -6.76
CA PRO A 320 -3.52 1.54 -5.57
C PRO A 320 -4.62 0.86 -4.74
N GLU A 321 -5.79 1.48 -4.62
CA GLU A 321 -6.94 0.93 -3.87
C GLU A 321 -7.44 -0.39 -4.46
N LEU A 322 -7.61 -0.43 -5.78
CA LEU A 322 -8.14 -1.62 -6.45
C LEU A 322 -7.11 -2.75 -6.50
N ASP A 323 -5.81 -2.45 -6.60
CA ASP A 323 -4.75 -3.47 -6.50
C ASP A 323 -4.74 -4.13 -5.12
N LEU A 324 -4.94 -3.35 -4.05
CA LEU A 324 -5.06 -3.86 -2.68
C LEU A 324 -6.33 -4.71 -2.51
N ALA A 325 -7.46 -4.24 -3.04
CA ALA A 325 -8.73 -4.97 -2.99
C ALA A 325 -8.66 -6.29 -3.78
N PHE A 326 -8.05 -6.27 -4.96
CA PHE A 326 -7.81 -7.46 -5.77
C PHE A 326 -6.89 -8.44 -5.05
N SER A 327 -5.77 -7.94 -4.50
CA SER A 327 -4.81 -8.76 -3.74
C SER A 327 -5.47 -9.49 -2.59
N ARG A 328 -6.24 -8.75 -1.78
CA ARG A 328 -6.96 -9.30 -0.63
C ARG A 328 -8.02 -10.33 -1.02
N SER A 329 -8.67 -10.15 -2.17
CA SER A 329 -9.80 -10.98 -2.59
C SER A 329 -9.37 -12.23 -3.36
N PHE A 330 -8.31 -12.14 -4.16
CA PHE A 330 -8.01 -13.15 -5.19
C PHE A 330 -6.62 -13.77 -5.13
N CYS A 331 -5.60 -13.11 -4.57
CA CYS A 331 -4.23 -13.60 -4.66
C CYS A 331 -3.91 -14.73 -3.66
N ASP A 332 -3.67 -15.94 -4.17
CA ASP A 332 -3.28 -17.12 -3.39
C ASP A 332 -1.77 -17.22 -3.15
N ALA A 333 -0.99 -16.57 -4.02
CA ALA A 333 0.41 -16.29 -3.76
C ALA A 333 0.76 -14.87 -4.23
N THR A 334 1.61 -14.17 -3.50
CA THR A 334 2.11 -12.85 -3.90
C THR A 334 3.61 -12.89 -4.12
N LEU A 335 4.12 -12.06 -5.04
CA LEU A 335 5.56 -11.92 -5.29
C LEU A 335 5.96 -10.44 -5.33
N ILE A 336 6.81 -10.01 -4.40
CA ILE A 336 7.39 -8.66 -4.41
C ILE A 336 8.66 -8.68 -5.26
N THR A 337 8.63 -8.04 -6.43
CA THR A 337 9.75 -8.07 -7.38
C THR A 337 10.76 -6.93 -7.21
N ALA A 338 10.32 -5.79 -6.66
CA ALA A 338 11.20 -4.74 -6.15
C ALA A 338 11.12 -4.77 -4.61
N PRO A 339 12.14 -5.31 -3.92
CA PRO A 339 12.02 -5.69 -2.51
C PRO A 339 11.86 -4.52 -1.55
N SER A 340 12.33 -3.33 -1.89
CA SER A 340 12.13 -2.09 -1.14
C SER A 340 10.76 -1.44 -1.35
N SER A 341 9.89 -2.01 -2.21
CA SER A 341 8.54 -1.48 -2.46
C SER A 341 7.64 -1.66 -1.24
N THR A 342 7.44 -0.59 -0.47
CA THR A 342 6.51 -0.61 0.66
C THR A 342 5.05 -0.81 0.25
N PHE A 343 4.66 -0.36 -0.95
CA PHE A 343 3.34 -0.69 -1.48
C PHE A 343 3.22 -2.19 -1.77
N GLY A 344 4.23 -2.80 -2.38
CA GLY A 344 4.29 -4.26 -2.59
C GLY A 344 4.26 -5.06 -1.28
N TRP A 345 4.91 -4.53 -0.25
CA TRP A 345 4.87 -5.07 1.10
C TRP A 345 3.44 -5.07 1.65
N TRP A 346 2.74 -3.93 1.63
CA TRP A 346 1.35 -3.83 2.09
C TRP A 346 0.38 -4.65 1.25
N LEU A 347 0.59 -4.71 -0.06
CA LEU A 347 -0.18 -5.55 -0.98
C LEU A 347 -0.09 -7.02 -0.60
N SER A 348 1.10 -7.49 -0.24
CA SER A 348 1.32 -8.87 0.21
C SER A 348 0.79 -9.10 1.62
N TYR A 349 1.03 -8.17 2.55
CA TYR A 349 0.57 -8.26 3.94
C TYR A 349 -0.96 -8.29 4.05
N LEU A 350 -1.68 -7.60 3.15
CA LEU A 350 -3.14 -7.51 3.11
C LEU A 350 -3.79 -8.53 2.17
N SER A 351 -3.02 -9.36 1.47
CA SER A 351 -3.53 -10.45 0.62
C SER A 351 -4.39 -11.46 1.41
N LYS A 352 -4.95 -12.47 0.73
CA LYS A 352 -5.75 -13.54 1.36
C LYS A 352 -5.06 -14.08 2.63
N PRO A 353 -5.78 -14.40 3.71
CA PRO A 353 -5.17 -14.96 4.92
C PRO A 353 -4.33 -16.22 4.68
N SER A 354 -4.72 -17.03 3.68
CA SER A 354 -4.02 -18.25 3.25
C SER A 354 -2.94 -18.01 2.20
N SER A 355 -2.68 -16.75 1.81
CA SER A 355 -1.74 -16.43 0.74
C SER A 355 -0.30 -16.71 1.17
N VAL A 356 0.50 -17.26 0.24
CA VAL A 356 1.94 -17.43 0.44
C VAL A 356 2.68 -16.29 -0.22
N THR A 357 3.43 -15.51 0.56
CA THR A 357 4.19 -14.36 0.06
C THR A 357 5.64 -14.74 -0.23
N TYR A 358 6.09 -14.33 -1.41
CA TYR A 358 7.47 -14.40 -1.87
C TYR A 358 8.02 -12.99 -2.09
N TYR A 359 9.32 -12.82 -1.93
CA TYR A 359 9.98 -11.55 -2.22
C TYR A 359 11.38 -11.76 -2.78
N ARG A 360 11.82 -10.85 -3.65
CA ARG A 360 13.19 -10.84 -4.17
C ARG A 360 14.19 -10.55 -3.06
N ASN A 361 15.33 -11.23 -3.06
CA ASN A 361 16.44 -10.89 -2.20
C ASN A 361 16.96 -9.48 -2.55
N ILE A 362 16.95 -8.54 -1.61
CA ILE A 362 17.46 -7.19 -1.87
C ILE A 362 18.98 -7.16 -2.06
N ARG A 363 19.70 -8.19 -1.58
CA ARG A 363 21.16 -8.26 -1.67
C ARG A 363 21.69 -8.61 -3.06
N GLU A 364 20.84 -9.08 -3.97
CA GLU A 364 21.21 -9.33 -5.38
C GLU A 364 20.87 -8.15 -6.32
N THR A 365 20.44 -7.01 -5.75
CA THR A 365 20.06 -5.82 -6.52
C THR A 365 21.00 -4.66 -6.22
N ASN A 366 20.94 -3.62 -7.05
CA ASN A 366 21.64 -2.34 -6.78
C ASN A 366 20.83 -1.39 -5.89
N ASP A 367 19.81 -1.92 -5.20
CA ASP A 367 18.92 -1.12 -4.36
C ASP A 367 19.67 -0.62 -3.12
N LYS A 368 19.84 0.69 -3.00
CA LYS A 368 20.63 1.29 -1.90
C LYS A 368 19.95 1.12 -0.55
N VAL A 369 18.64 0.89 -0.53
CA VAL A 369 17.87 0.59 0.70
C VAL A 369 18.39 -0.69 1.38
N ALA A 370 19.07 -1.58 0.63
CA ALA A 370 19.76 -2.73 1.22
C ALA A 370 20.66 -2.32 2.41
N ASN A 371 21.35 -1.18 2.33
CA ASN A 371 22.27 -0.73 3.38
C ASN A 371 21.55 -0.30 4.67
N GLU A 372 20.26 0.01 4.58
CA GLU A 372 19.43 0.44 5.69
C GLU A 372 18.50 -0.67 6.20
N MET A 373 18.33 -1.75 5.44
CA MET A 373 17.37 -2.81 5.74
C MET A 373 18.00 -3.96 6.52
N ILE A 374 17.30 -4.40 7.58
CA ILE A 374 17.47 -5.72 8.17
C ILE A 374 16.25 -6.55 7.74
N ASP A 375 16.48 -7.60 6.96
CA ASP A 375 15.43 -8.38 6.32
C ASP A 375 14.45 -8.96 7.37
N GLU A 376 14.96 -9.39 8.52
CA GLU A 376 14.18 -9.98 9.63
C GLU A 376 13.36 -8.95 10.42
N ASP A 377 13.66 -7.66 10.26
CA ASP A 377 12.88 -6.55 10.81
C ASP A 377 11.81 -6.07 9.82
N PHE A 378 12.10 -6.13 8.51
CA PHE A 378 11.22 -5.62 7.47
C PHE A 378 10.21 -6.67 6.97
N PHE A 379 10.66 -7.88 6.61
CA PHE A 379 9.81 -8.95 6.09
C PHE A 379 9.33 -9.88 7.20
N LEU A 380 8.11 -10.41 7.05
CA LEU A 380 7.56 -11.35 8.02
C LEU A 380 8.34 -12.68 7.99
N PRO A 381 8.52 -13.36 9.14
CA PRO A 381 9.30 -14.60 9.20
C PRO A 381 8.77 -15.74 8.33
N ASN A 382 7.47 -15.73 8.03
CA ASN A 382 6.82 -16.75 7.21
C ASN A 382 6.84 -16.42 5.70
N TRP A 383 7.43 -15.29 5.30
CA TRP A 383 7.59 -14.92 3.89
C TRP A 383 8.84 -15.55 3.30
N ILE A 384 8.78 -15.94 2.03
CA ILE A 384 9.82 -16.74 1.39
C ILE A 384 10.70 -15.87 0.51
N LYS A 385 11.97 -15.77 0.84
CA LYS A 385 12.98 -15.06 0.06
C LYS A 385 13.34 -15.86 -1.20
N LEU A 386 13.38 -15.19 -2.34
CA LEU A 386 13.79 -15.74 -3.63
C LEU A 386 15.05 -15.04 -4.14
N GLN A 387 15.95 -15.78 -4.76
CA GLN A 387 17.11 -15.21 -5.43
C GLN A 387 17.40 -15.95 -6.74
N THR A 388 18.18 -15.32 -7.60
CA THR A 388 18.72 -15.90 -8.81
C THR A 388 19.95 -16.74 -8.44
N GLY A 389 19.83 -18.05 -8.57
CA GLY A 389 20.92 -19.00 -8.36
C GLY A 389 21.86 -19.10 -9.56
N GLU A 390 22.81 -20.03 -9.46
CA GLU A 390 23.73 -20.34 -10.54
C GLU A 390 22.96 -20.73 -11.81
N ASN A 391 23.40 -20.23 -12.96
CA ASN A 391 22.75 -20.39 -14.28
C ASN A 391 21.40 -19.67 -14.46
N GLY A 392 21.05 -18.73 -13.57
CA GLY A 392 19.84 -17.89 -13.74
C GLY A 392 18.55 -18.54 -13.22
N VAL A 393 18.64 -19.69 -12.54
CA VAL A 393 17.49 -20.41 -11.99
C VAL A 393 17.06 -19.79 -10.67
N ILE A 394 15.75 -19.57 -10.48
CA ILE A 394 15.24 -19.04 -9.21
C ILE A 394 15.25 -20.12 -8.12
N ILE A 395 15.78 -19.76 -6.95
CA ILE A 395 15.86 -20.62 -5.78
C ILE A 395 15.26 -19.92 -4.55
N LYS A 396 14.78 -20.72 -3.59
CA LYS A 396 14.35 -20.24 -2.27
C LYS A 396 15.58 -20.11 -1.36
N VAL A 397 15.64 -19.02 -0.62
CA VAL A 397 16.69 -18.75 0.37
C VAL A 397 16.08 -18.87 1.75
N LYS A 398 16.82 -19.49 2.68
CA LYS A 398 16.43 -19.54 4.08
C LYS A 398 16.81 -18.25 4.80
#